data_AF-A0A849M7N9-F1
#
_entry.id   AF-A0A849M7N9-F1
#
_cell.length_a   1.000
_cell.length_b   1.000
_cell.length_c   1.000
_cell.angle_alpha   90.00
_cell.angle_beta   90.00
_cell.angle_gamma   90.00
#
_symmetry.space_group_name_H-M   'P 1'
#
loop_
_entity.id
_entity.type
_entity.pdbx_description
1 polymer ?
#
loop_
_entity_poly.entity_id
_entity_poly.type
_entity_poly.pdbx_seq_one_letter_code
_entity_poly.pdbx_strand_id
1 'polypeptide(L)'
;MQKTVSRILFGLLICVLISCNDVTDIFPEDVNSIKHIENYHCWPYNVSVYSIDQLEIDSLFFTYPLKSYFEDYSIYEVSTWSLYSEYDTVLWHGFDKTLRACDGNIELINQVMKKVDIYYSGCYRYVKDRDSEDRKRYEKILFLDLRNKKLHIFQDINKIY
;
A
#
# COMPACT_ATOMS: atom_id res chain seq x y z
N MET A 1 50.54 36.28 -24.13
CA MET A 1 50.38 36.75 -22.73
C MET A 1 48.89 36.67 -22.41
N GLN A 2 48.35 35.61 -21.83
CA GLN A 2 48.52 35.12 -20.46
C GLN A 2 48.06 36.16 -19.41
N LYS A 3 46.83 36.01 -18.91
CA LYS A 3 46.47 35.77 -17.50
C LYS A 3 44.92 35.76 -17.35
N THR A 4 44.26 34.65 -17.00
CA THR A 4 43.83 34.21 -15.63
C THR A 4 42.95 35.26 -14.92
N VAL A 5 41.77 35.02 -14.34
CA VAL A 5 41.31 33.95 -13.43
C VAL A 5 39.77 33.98 -13.32
N SER A 6 39.15 32.79 -13.40
CA SER A 6 38.08 32.22 -12.54
C SER A 6 37.04 33.12 -11.86
N ARG A 7 35.76 32.73 -11.94
CA ARG A 7 35.07 32.07 -10.81
C ARG A 7 33.63 31.68 -11.12
N ILE A 8 33.36 30.38 -10.94
CA ILE A 8 32.18 29.81 -10.30
C ILE A 8 30.85 30.04 -11.03
N LEU A 9 30.35 28.99 -11.70
CA LEU A 9 28.95 28.62 -11.51
C LEU A 9 28.89 27.10 -11.31
N PHE A 10 28.71 26.72 -10.05
CA PHE A 10 28.16 25.45 -9.61
C PHE A 10 27.02 25.05 -10.57
N GLY A 11 27.03 23.86 -11.15
CA GLY A 11 26.81 22.64 -10.39
C GLY A 11 25.31 22.46 -10.17
N LEU A 12 24.60 21.99 -11.19
CA LEU A 12 23.23 21.48 -11.06
C LEU A 12 23.19 20.08 -11.66
N LEU A 13 23.92 19.18 -10.99
CA LEU A 13 23.70 17.75 -11.07
C LEU A 13 22.33 17.51 -10.43
N ILE A 14 21.27 17.55 -11.24
CA ILE A 14 19.96 17.06 -10.81
C ILE A 14 20.14 15.54 -10.66
N CYS A 15 20.51 15.13 -9.45
CA CYS A 15 20.23 13.78 -8.98
C CYS A 15 18.72 13.65 -8.96
N VAL A 16 18.14 13.20 -10.08
CA VAL A 16 16.87 12.49 -10.03
C VAL A 16 17.20 11.22 -9.26
N LEU A 17 17.09 11.31 -7.94
CA LEU A 17 16.93 10.16 -7.08
C LEU A 17 15.63 9.52 -7.56
N ILE A 18 15.78 8.58 -8.48
CA ILE A 18 14.79 7.54 -8.70
C ILE A 18 14.70 6.88 -7.33
N SER A 19 13.74 7.32 -6.53
CA SER A 19 13.22 6.53 -5.43
C SER A 19 12.62 5.30 -6.09
N CYS A 20 13.46 4.30 -6.35
CA CYS A 20 13.03 2.92 -6.35
C CYS A 20 12.58 2.68 -4.93
N ASN A 21 11.30 2.97 -4.64
CA ASN A 21 10.66 2.33 -3.52
C ASN A 21 10.70 0.84 -3.86
N ASP A 22 11.45 0.06 -3.09
CA ASP A 22 11.57 -1.38 -3.27
C ASP A 22 10.19 -2.02 -3.09
N VAL A 23 9.48 -2.14 -4.21
CA VAL A 23 8.19 -2.84 -4.29
C VAL A 23 8.39 -4.36 -4.36
N THR A 24 9.65 -4.82 -4.37
CA THR A 24 10.08 -6.23 -4.39
C THR A 24 9.58 -7.04 -3.21
N ASP A 25 9.21 -6.37 -2.11
CA ASP A 25 8.73 -7.05 -0.91
C ASP A 25 7.19 -7.11 -0.86
N ILE A 26 6.48 -6.53 -1.85
CA ILE A 26 5.02 -6.62 -1.95
C ILE A 26 4.56 -7.85 -2.74
N PHE A 27 5.34 -8.27 -3.72
CA PHE A 27 5.02 -9.38 -4.63
C PHE A 27 6.27 -10.21 -4.97
N PRO A 28 6.09 -11.43 -5.51
CA PRO A 28 7.18 -12.20 -6.11
C PRO A 28 7.96 -11.43 -7.18
N GLU A 29 9.23 -11.78 -7.40
CA GLU A 29 10.15 -11.09 -8.33
C GLU A 29 9.65 -11.01 -9.78
N ASP A 30 8.67 -11.85 -10.15
CA ASP A 30 8.13 -11.95 -11.51
C ASP A 30 7.19 -10.78 -11.89
N VAL A 31 6.89 -9.86 -10.97
CA VAL A 31 6.09 -8.66 -11.28
C VAL A 31 6.93 -7.63 -12.03
N ASN A 32 6.83 -7.69 -13.36
CA ASN A 32 7.72 -6.98 -14.29
C ASN A 32 7.68 -5.44 -14.27
N SER A 33 6.66 -4.79 -13.68
CA SER A 33 6.80 -3.39 -13.27
C SER A 33 5.64 -2.95 -12.37
N ILE A 34 5.97 -2.11 -11.39
CA ILE A 34 4.99 -1.40 -10.58
C ILE A 34 5.25 0.08 -10.80
N LYS A 35 4.27 0.76 -11.41
CA LYS A 35 4.40 2.18 -11.77
C LYS A 35 3.46 2.99 -10.91
N HIS A 36 3.98 4.03 -10.28
CA HIS A 36 3.17 4.99 -9.54
C HIS A 36 2.21 5.71 -10.49
N ILE A 37 0.94 5.81 -10.09
CA ILE A 37 -0.10 6.55 -10.83
C ILE A 37 -0.34 7.89 -10.13
N GLU A 38 -0.71 7.84 -8.85
CA GLU A 38 -1.13 9.02 -8.09
C GLU A 38 -1.00 8.82 -6.59
N ASN A 39 -1.03 9.94 -5.86
CA ASN A 39 -1.19 9.99 -4.42
C ASN A 39 -2.33 10.93 -4.08
N TYR A 40 -3.14 10.57 -3.09
CA TYR A 40 -4.13 11.47 -2.52
C TYR A 40 -4.19 11.32 -1.00
N HIS A 41 -4.55 12.41 -0.35
CA HIS A 41 -4.81 12.44 1.08
C HIS A 41 -6.32 12.30 1.33
N CYS A 42 -6.68 11.41 2.25
CA CYS A 42 -8.04 11.21 2.70
C CYS A 42 -8.02 11.08 4.22
N TRP A 43 -8.32 12.17 4.94
CA TRP A 43 -8.20 12.20 6.39
C TRP A 43 -8.90 11.00 7.06
N PRO A 44 -8.21 10.22 7.93
CA PRO A 44 -6.90 10.48 8.54
C PRO A 44 -5.67 9.90 7.78
N TYR A 45 -5.85 9.35 6.60
CA TYR A 45 -4.86 8.50 5.92
C TYR A 45 -4.39 9.04 4.57
N ASN A 46 -3.29 8.47 4.09
CA ASN A 46 -2.75 8.73 2.76
C ASN A 46 -2.95 7.51 1.88
N VAL A 47 -3.18 7.71 0.59
CA VAL A 47 -3.26 6.61 -0.39
C VAL A 47 -2.29 6.85 -1.52
N SER A 48 -1.49 5.83 -1.81
CA SER A 48 -0.67 5.73 -3.01
C SER A 48 -1.26 4.68 -3.94
N VAL A 49 -1.43 5.04 -5.21
CA VAL A 49 -1.98 4.14 -6.23
C VAL A 49 -0.91 3.83 -7.26
N TYR A 50 -0.79 2.54 -7.58
CA TYR A 50 0.17 2.03 -8.56
C TYR A 50 -0.55 1.17 -9.60
N SER A 51 -0.09 1.20 -10.85
CA SER A 51 -0.43 0.20 -11.86
C SER A 51 0.54 -0.98 -11.77
N ILE A 52 0.00 -2.17 -11.97
CA ILE A 52 0.75 -3.42 -12.05
C ILE A 52 0.55 -3.97 -13.46
N ASP A 53 1.61 -4.47 -14.11
CA ASP A 53 1.47 -4.95 -15.50
C ASP A 53 0.96 -6.41 -15.56
N GLN A 54 1.74 -7.32 -14.99
CA GLN A 54 1.47 -8.77 -14.96
C GLN A 54 1.80 -9.30 -13.56
N LEU A 55 0.85 -10.03 -12.99
CA LEU A 55 0.98 -10.71 -11.71
C LEU A 55 0.31 -12.08 -11.86
N GLU A 56 1.07 -13.14 -11.57
CA GLU A 56 0.55 -14.50 -11.50
C GLU A 56 0.13 -14.80 -10.06
N ILE A 57 -1.04 -15.45 -9.91
CA ILE A 57 -1.56 -15.85 -8.59
C ILE A 57 -1.25 -17.33 -8.41
N ASP A 58 -0.08 -17.60 -7.85
CA ASP A 58 0.41 -18.94 -7.55
C ASP A 58 0.59 -19.14 -6.04
N SER A 59 1.21 -20.24 -5.61
CA SER A 59 1.46 -20.46 -4.19
C SER A 59 2.45 -19.46 -3.59
N LEU A 60 3.38 -18.94 -4.39
CA LEU A 60 4.38 -17.98 -3.93
C LEU A 60 3.72 -16.64 -3.60
N PHE A 61 2.73 -16.20 -4.38
CA PHE A 61 1.92 -14.99 -4.11
C PHE A 61 1.41 -14.93 -2.67
N PHE A 62 0.93 -16.05 -2.11
CA PHE A 62 0.40 -16.11 -0.75
C PHE A 62 1.47 -16.09 0.36
N THR A 63 2.76 -16.03 0.02
CA THR A 63 3.85 -15.80 0.98
C THR A 63 4.20 -14.32 1.16
N TYR A 64 3.62 -13.46 0.32
CA TYR A 64 3.79 -12.02 0.31
C TYR A 64 2.59 -11.29 0.93
N PRO A 65 2.72 -9.98 1.26
CA PRO A 65 3.96 -9.20 1.31
C PRO A 65 4.92 -9.67 2.42
N LEU A 66 6.22 -9.50 2.19
CA LEU A 66 7.25 -9.82 3.16
C LEU A 66 7.24 -8.81 4.30
N LYS A 67 7.61 -9.26 5.51
CA LYS A 67 7.67 -8.38 6.69
C LYS A 67 8.59 -7.17 6.48
N SER A 68 9.66 -7.34 5.73
CA SER A 68 10.64 -6.28 5.39
C SER A 68 10.00 -5.09 4.66
N TYR A 69 8.92 -5.31 3.88
CA TYR A 69 8.19 -4.22 3.21
C TYR A 69 7.66 -3.16 4.20
N PHE A 70 7.25 -3.61 5.39
CA PHE A 70 6.57 -2.74 6.32
C PHE A 70 7.53 -1.93 7.19
N GLU A 71 8.85 -2.02 7.04
CA GLU A 71 9.84 -1.50 7.99
C GLU A 71 9.75 -2.22 9.36
N ASP A 72 10.75 -2.05 10.23
CA ASP A 72 10.90 -2.83 11.48
C ASP A 72 9.90 -2.41 12.57
N TYR A 73 8.62 -2.66 12.30
CA TYR A 73 7.52 -2.59 13.23
C TYR A 73 7.47 -3.87 14.06
N SER A 74 8.43 -4.03 14.99
CA SER A 74 8.56 -5.23 15.83
C SER A 74 7.27 -5.63 16.58
N ILE A 75 6.39 -4.66 16.88
CA ILE A 75 5.10 -4.88 17.57
C ILE A 75 3.93 -5.21 16.64
N TYR A 76 4.14 -5.19 15.32
CA TYR A 76 3.11 -5.44 14.33
C TYR A 76 3.30 -6.79 13.65
N GLU A 77 2.17 -7.40 13.31
CA GLU A 77 2.05 -8.58 12.48
C GLU A 77 1.75 -8.17 11.04
N VAL A 78 2.12 -9.03 10.09
CA VAL A 78 1.86 -8.85 8.67
C VAL A 78 0.95 -9.98 8.21
N SER A 79 -0.19 -9.65 7.60
CA SER A 79 -1.03 -10.64 6.94
C SER A 79 -0.49 -10.92 5.54
N THR A 80 -0.62 -12.15 5.07
CA THR A 80 -0.42 -12.46 3.66
C THR A 80 -1.61 -12.00 2.81
N TRP A 81 -1.46 -12.02 1.50
CA TRP A 81 -2.56 -11.74 0.57
C TRP A 81 -3.75 -12.68 0.81
N SER A 82 -4.92 -12.10 1.02
CA SER A 82 -6.18 -12.82 1.20
C SER A 82 -7.22 -12.28 0.25
N LEU A 83 -8.05 -13.16 -0.31
CA LEU A 83 -9.14 -12.73 -1.19
C LEU A 83 -10.19 -11.99 -0.34
N TYR A 84 -10.57 -10.81 -0.80
CA TYR A 84 -11.52 -9.94 -0.10
C TYR A 84 -12.85 -10.63 0.18
N SER A 85 -13.35 -11.44 -0.77
CA SER A 85 -14.65 -12.09 -0.67
C SER A 85 -14.73 -13.23 0.34
N GLU A 86 -13.60 -13.72 0.86
CA GLU A 86 -13.54 -14.88 1.76
C GLU A 86 -13.58 -14.50 3.25
N TYR A 87 -13.63 -13.20 3.59
CA TYR A 87 -13.40 -12.73 4.96
C TYR A 87 -14.63 -12.38 5.81
N ASP A 88 -14.40 -12.40 7.13
CA ASP A 88 -15.35 -12.14 8.22
C ASP A 88 -15.87 -10.69 8.24
N THR A 89 -17.19 -10.56 8.26
CA THR A 89 -17.99 -9.33 8.20
C THR A 89 -17.68 -8.28 9.29
N VAL A 90 -17.11 -8.66 10.44
CA VAL A 90 -16.91 -7.75 11.58
C VAL A 90 -15.71 -6.81 11.39
N LEU A 91 -14.62 -7.30 10.80
CA LEU A 91 -13.46 -6.50 10.41
C LEU A 91 -13.84 -5.43 9.37
N TRP A 92 -14.81 -5.76 8.52
CA TRP A 92 -15.20 -4.96 7.36
C TRP A 92 -16.07 -3.76 7.66
N HIS A 93 -16.89 -3.79 8.71
CA HIS A 93 -17.72 -2.62 9.05
C HIS A 93 -16.89 -1.36 9.33
N GLY A 94 -15.66 -1.51 9.84
CA GLY A 94 -14.71 -0.40 9.97
C GLY A 94 -14.18 0.09 8.63
N PHE A 95 -13.78 -0.84 7.75
CA PHE A 95 -13.16 -0.52 6.47
C PHE A 95 -14.11 0.04 5.43
N ASP A 96 -15.36 -0.44 5.36
CA ASP A 96 -16.36 0.13 4.45
C ASP A 96 -16.55 1.62 4.69
N LYS A 97 -16.57 2.02 5.97
CA LYS A 97 -16.68 3.42 6.36
C LYS A 97 -15.42 4.20 5.96
N THR A 98 -14.24 3.63 6.19
CA THR A 98 -12.95 4.23 5.81
C THR A 98 -12.87 4.43 4.30
N LEU A 99 -13.12 3.39 3.50
CA LEU A 99 -13.07 3.46 2.04
C LEU A 99 -14.07 4.49 1.51
N ARG A 100 -15.32 4.47 2.00
CA ARG A 100 -16.37 5.41 1.56
C ARG A 100 -16.15 6.86 1.98
N ALA A 101 -15.17 7.14 2.84
CA ALA A 101 -14.92 8.50 3.30
C ALA A 101 -14.40 9.45 2.20
N CYS A 102 -13.86 8.91 1.10
CA CYS A 102 -13.29 9.72 0.02
C CYS A 102 -13.64 9.24 -1.37
N ASP A 103 -13.96 10.20 -2.24
CA ASP A 103 -14.30 9.97 -3.65
C ASP A 103 -13.15 9.31 -4.44
N GLY A 104 -11.89 9.55 -4.05
CA GLY A 104 -10.72 8.90 -4.65
C GLY A 104 -10.75 7.37 -4.53
N ASN A 105 -11.49 6.82 -3.57
CA ASN A 105 -11.63 5.37 -3.38
C ASN A 105 -12.80 4.78 -4.19
N ILE A 106 -13.61 5.58 -4.89
CA ILE A 106 -14.89 5.12 -5.46
C ILE A 106 -14.73 3.95 -6.43
N GLU A 107 -13.65 3.93 -7.21
CA GLU A 107 -13.33 2.83 -8.11
C GLU A 107 -13.07 1.54 -7.34
N LEU A 108 -12.20 1.58 -6.32
CA LEU A 108 -11.89 0.43 -5.45
C LEU A 108 -13.13 -0.07 -4.71
N ILE A 109 -13.94 0.85 -4.15
CA ILE A 109 -15.21 0.50 -3.46
C ILE A 109 -16.14 -0.24 -4.41
N ASN A 110 -16.28 0.23 -5.64
CA ASN A 110 -17.15 -0.40 -6.62
C ASN A 110 -16.71 -1.82 -6.96
N GLN A 111 -15.40 -2.11 -6.97
CA GLN A 111 -14.90 -3.47 -7.20
C GLN A 111 -15.06 -4.36 -5.97
N VAL A 112 -14.72 -3.82 -4.79
CA VAL A 112 -14.96 -4.46 -3.49
C VAL A 112 -16.42 -4.92 -3.36
N MET A 113 -17.38 -4.03 -3.68
CA MET A 113 -18.80 -4.33 -3.62
C MET A 113 -19.24 -5.38 -4.65
N LYS A 114 -18.51 -5.51 -5.76
CA LYS A 114 -18.75 -6.54 -6.77
C LYS A 114 -18.17 -7.91 -6.39
N LYS A 115 -17.40 -8.00 -5.29
CA LYS A 115 -16.84 -9.24 -4.71
C LYS A 115 -16.01 -10.10 -5.68
N VAL A 116 -15.32 -9.51 -6.64
CA VAL A 116 -14.51 -10.27 -7.60
C VAL A 116 -13.10 -9.68 -7.68
N ASP A 117 -12.10 -10.54 -7.48
CA ASP A 117 -10.66 -10.34 -7.72
C ASP A 117 -9.96 -9.18 -7.00
N ILE A 118 -10.46 -8.80 -5.81
CA ILE A 118 -9.74 -7.92 -4.89
C ILE A 118 -9.03 -8.76 -3.85
N TYR A 119 -7.71 -8.63 -3.78
CA TYR A 119 -6.90 -9.15 -2.68
C TYR A 119 -6.54 -8.03 -1.72
N TYR A 120 -6.32 -8.39 -0.47
CA TYR A 120 -5.83 -7.43 0.52
C TYR A 120 -4.80 -8.05 1.44
N SER A 121 -3.95 -7.19 1.98
CA SER A 121 -2.95 -7.52 3.00
C SER A 121 -2.67 -6.27 3.82
N GLY A 122 -2.08 -6.39 5.01
CA GLY A 122 -1.59 -5.23 5.72
C GLY A 122 -0.74 -5.58 6.93
N CYS A 123 -0.24 -4.53 7.55
CA CYS A 123 0.49 -4.57 8.81
C CYS A 123 -0.42 -4.07 9.92
N TYR A 124 -0.62 -4.90 10.94
CA TYR A 124 -1.58 -4.65 12.01
C TYR A 124 -1.04 -5.07 13.37
N ARG A 125 -1.65 -4.53 14.43
CA ARG A 125 -1.47 -5.01 15.80
C ARG A 125 -2.83 -5.31 16.41
N TYR A 126 -2.86 -6.20 17.40
CA TYR A 126 -4.07 -6.40 18.19
C TYR A 126 -4.22 -5.27 19.20
N VAL A 127 -5.43 -4.72 19.29
CA VAL A 127 -5.84 -3.76 20.31
C VAL A 127 -7.15 -4.23 20.92
N LYS A 128 -7.32 -3.99 22.22
CA LYS A 128 -8.57 -4.25 22.92
C LYS A 128 -9.60 -3.17 22.55
N ASP A 129 -10.79 -3.59 22.17
CA ASP A 129 -11.93 -2.68 22.01
C ASP A 129 -12.61 -2.37 23.36
N ARG A 130 -13.74 -1.66 23.31
CA ARG A 130 -14.50 -1.29 24.52
C ARG A 130 -15.09 -2.50 25.26
N ASP A 131 -15.26 -3.61 24.57
CA ASP A 131 -15.80 -4.87 25.08
C ASP A 131 -14.67 -5.85 25.48
N SER A 132 -13.41 -5.39 25.48
CA SER A 132 -12.20 -6.20 25.76
C SER A 132 -11.94 -7.32 24.75
N GLU A 133 -12.51 -7.24 23.56
CA GLU A 133 -12.22 -8.14 22.45
C GLU A 133 -10.98 -7.65 21.68
N ASP A 134 -10.14 -8.58 21.24
CA ASP A 134 -8.98 -8.25 20.41
C ASP A 134 -9.42 -7.95 18.98
N ARG A 135 -9.10 -6.74 18.51
CA ARG A 135 -9.33 -6.32 17.12
C ARG A 135 -8.03 -5.96 16.45
N LYS A 136 -7.92 -6.31 15.16
CA LYS A 136 -6.79 -5.87 14.34
C LYS A 136 -6.91 -4.38 14.06
N ARG A 137 -5.87 -3.64 14.39
CA ARG A 137 -5.70 -2.24 14.00
C ARG A 137 -4.57 -2.15 12.99
N TYR A 138 -4.92 -1.77 11.77
CA TYR A 138 -3.98 -1.64 10.67
C TYR A 138 -3.29 -0.28 10.68
N GLU A 139 -1.97 -0.29 10.48
CA GLU A 139 -1.17 0.91 10.22
C GLU A 139 -1.09 1.19 8.71
N LYS A 140 -0.86 0.12 7.95
CA LYS A 140 -0.81 0.12 6.48
C LYS A 140 -1.65 -1.03 5.95
N ILE A 141 -2.48 -0.79 4.92
CA ILE A 141 -3.22 -1.82 4.20
C ILE A 141 -2.99 -1.67 2.69
N LEU A 142 -2.94 -2.79 2.02
CA LEU A 142 -2.75 -2.92 0.60
C LEU A 142 -4.01 -3.56 0.03
N PHE A 143 -4.55 -2.97 -1.03
CA PHE A 143 -5.62 -3.53 -1.84
C PHE A 143 -5.11 -3.73 -3.26
N LEU A 144 -5.16 -4.97 -3.72
CA LEU A 144 -4.78 -5.37 -5.05
C LEU A 144 -6.04 -5.67 -5.85
N ASP A 145 -6.31 -4.83 -6.84
CA ASP A 145 -7.36 -5.01 -7.82
C ASP A 145 -6.77 -5.65 -9.08
N LEU A 146 -6.96 -6.95 -9.26
CA LEU A 146 -6.42 -7.66 -10.41
C LEU A 146 -7.09 -7.26 -11.72
N ARG A 147 -8.36 -6.86 -11.67
CA ARG A 147 -9.13 -6.53 -12.87
C ARG A 147 -8.67 -5.22 -13.49
N ASN A 148 -8.48 -4.20 -12.66
CA ASN A 148 -7.97 -2.89 -13.10
C ASN A 148 -6.45 -2.82 -13.02
N LYS A 149 -5.81 -3.89 -12.53
CA LYS A 149 -4.38 -4.02 -12.32
C LYS A 149 -3.80 -2.87 -11.49
N LYS A 150 -4.47 -2.58 -10.37
CA LYS A 150 -4.11 -1.48 -9.48
C LYS A 150 -3.76 -2.00 -8.10
N LEU A 151 -2.72 -1.42 -7.50
CA LEU A 151 -2.41 -1.54 -6.10
C LEU A 151 -2.70 -0.21 -5.41
N HIS A 152 -3.58 -0.25 -4.42
CA HIS A 152 -3.83 0.87 -3.52
C HIS A 152 -3.15 0.58 -2.18
N ILE A 153 -2.27 1.47 -1.75
CA ILE A 153 -1.55 1.38 -0.48
C ILE A 153 -2.08 2.49 0.40
N PHE A 154 -2.88 2.14 1.41
CA PHE A 154 -3.33 3.09 2.41
C PHE A 154 -2.35 3.07 3.57
N GLN A 155 -1.92 4.25 3.97
CA GLN A 155 -0.96 4.50 5.04
C GLN A 155 -1.60 5.40 6.08
N ASP A 156 -1.18 5.30 7.33
CA ASP A 156 -1.67 6.15 8.42
C ASP A 156 -3.16 5.94 8.74
N ILE A 157 -3.72 4.78 8.40
CA ILE A 157 -5.16 4.45 8.53
C ILE A 157 -5.70 4.78 9.92
N ASN A 158 -4.85 4.61 10.93
CA ASN A 158 -5.22 4.85 12.32
C ASN A 158 -4.16 5.65 13.08
N LYS A 159 -3.43 6.60 12.47
CA LYS A 159 -2.50 7.46 13.25
C LYS A 159 -3.20 8.39 14.25
N ILE A 160 -4.52 8.44 14.22
CA ILE A 160 -5.33 9.17 15.18
C ILE A 160 -5.95 8.14 16.14
N TYR A 161 -5.68 8.33 17.43
CA TYR A 161 -6.13 7.61 18.65
C TYR A 161 -5.17 6.56 19.20
#